data_AF-A0A1H8K3H8-F1
#
_entry.id   AF-A0A1H8K3H8-F1
#
_cell.length_a   1.000
_cell.length_b   1.000
_cell.length_c   1.000
_cell.angle_alpha   90.00
_cell.angle_beta   90.00
_cell.angle_gamma   90.00
#
_symmetry.space_group_name_H-M   'P 1'
#
loop_
_entity.id
_entity.type
_entity.pdbx_description
1 polymer ?
#
loop_
_entity_poly.entity_id
_entity_poly.type
_entity_poly.pdbx_seq_one_letter_code
_entity_poly.pdbx_strand_id
1 'polypeptide(L)'
;MPALSNFAFTDTVAIQMSALSADQTIDALEAACDAVFAGLRADYLHHVAPTSDARMERHVQAFEAWQTAGVSVTYYRTIPSLTPPLRSVGDQLTKLLQTRLSGIYERTIDADAISDIGTTIKTNPGHDTRLVELIADVAAFLLYIRQPGHLQPDVSDLLSEI
;
A
#
# COMPACT_ATOMS: atom_id res chain seq x y z
N MET A 1 -29.56 -19.70 49.63
CA MET A 1 -29.06 -18.76 48.61
C MET A 1 -28.58 -19.57 47.42
N PRO A 2 -29.25 -19.54 46.26
CA PRO A 2 -28.76 -20.24 45.08
C PRO A 2 -27.72 -19.38 44.34
N ALA A 3 -26.64 -20.03 43.90
CA ALA A 3 -25.57 -19.41 43.12
C ALA A 3 -26.13 -18.95 41.76
N LEU A 4 -25.87 -17.68 41.42
CA LEU A 4 -26.15 -17.15 40.09
C LEU A 4 -25.17 -17.79 39.11
N SER A 5 -25.76 -18.48 38.15
CA SER A 5 -25.20 -19.02 36.93
C SER A 5 -24.46 -17.93 36.15
N ASN A 6 -23.13 -18.01 36.10
CA ASN A 6 -22.36 -17.35 35.06
C ASN A 6 -22.65 -18.07 33.75
N PHE A 7 -23.57 -17.50 32.96
CA PHE A 7 -23.64 -17.73 31.52
C PHE A 7 -22.30 -17.33 30.92
N ALA A 8 -21.39 -18.29 30.77
CA ALA A 8 -20.28 -18.17 29.85
C ALA A 8 -20.90 -18.16 28.44
N PHE A 9 -20.98 -16.96 27.85
CA PHE A 9 -21.29 -16.73 26.45
C PHE A 9 -20.24 -17.48 25.61
N THR A 10 -20.51 -18.75 25.38
CA THR A 10 -19.81 -19.62 24.45
C THR A 10 -20.40 -19.32 23.09
N ASP A 11 -19.97 -18.20 22.52
CA ASP A 11 -20.07 -17.91 21.10
C ASP A 11 -19.03 -16.83 20.79
N THR A 12 -17.78 -17.10 21.17
CA THR A 12 -16.70 -16.64 20.31
C THR A 12 -16.87 -17.45 19.04
N VAL A 13 -17.56 -16.85 18.07
CA VAL A 13 -17.36 -17.19 16.66
C VAL A 13 -15.85 -17.05 16.48
N ALA A 14 -15.14 -18.15 16.69
CA ALA A 14 -13.84 -18.35 16.13
C ALA A 14 -14.12 -18.33 14.64
N ILE A 15 -14.07 -17.12 14.06
CA ILE A 15 -13.78 -16.98 12.65
C ILE A 15 -12.47 -17.74 12.55
N GLN A 16 -12.54 -18.99 12.09
CA GLN A 16 -11.41 -19.68 11.51
C GLN A 16 -11.02 -18.79 10.33
N MET A 17 -10.27 -17.72 10.61
CA MET A 17 -9.51 -17.01 9.61
C MET A 17 -8.48 -18.03 9.17
N SER A 18 -8.84 -18.81 8.15
CA SER A 18 -7.87 -19.61 7.42
C SER A 18 -6.74 -18.65 7.08
N ALA A 19 -5.54 -18.93 7.59
CA ALA A 19 -4.36 -18.20 7.17
C ALA A 19 -4.35 -18.18 5.64
N LEU A 20 -4.31 -16.99 5.04
CA LEU A 20 -4.25 -16.87 3.59
C LEU A 20 -3.08 -17.74 3.11
N SER A 21 -3.31 -18.49 2.03
CA SER A 21 -2.24 -19.22 1.37
C SER A 21 -1.14 -18.25 0.92
N ALA A 22 0.06 -18.78 0.65
CA ALA A 22 1.16 -17.97 0.13
C ALA A 22 0.74 -17.21 -1.14
N ASP A 23 0.01 -17.88 -2.03
CA ASP A 23 -0.51 -17.30 -3.29
C ASP A 23 -1.46 -16.14 -3.02
N GLN A 24 -2.43 -16.30 -2.12
CA GLN A 24 -3.36 -15.21 -1.77
C GLN A 24 -2.68 -14.02 -1.09
N THR A 25 -1.56 -14.26 -0.40
CA THR A 25 -0.77 -13.20 0.22
C THR A 25 0.01 -12.41 -0.82
N ILE A 26 0.45 -13.09 -1.89
CA ILE A 26 1.12 -12.48 -3.04
C ILE A 26 0.11 -11.68 -3.87
N ASP A 27 -1.07 -12.22 -4.15
CA ASP A 27 -2.14 -11.50 -4.85
C ASP A 27 -2.51 -10.19 -4.12
N ALA A 28 -2.58 -10.24 -2.79
CA ALA A 28 -2.84 -9.06 -1.97
C ALA A 28 -1.70 -8.02 -2.03
N LEU A 29 -0.44 -8.49 -2.11
CA LEU A 29 0.71 -7.61 -2.32
C LEU A 29 0.69 -6.98 -3.71
N GLU A 30 0.39 -7.75 -4.76
CA GLU A 30 0.26 -7.26 -6.13
C GLU A 30 -0.81 -6.18 -6.22
N ALA A 31 -1.99 -6.43 -5.64
CA ALA A 31 -3.07 -5.45 -5.61
C ALA A 31 -2.66 -4.15 -4.88
N ALA A 32 -1.94 -4.25 -3.76
CA ALA A 32 -1.44 -3.09 -3.04
C ALA A 32 -0.42 -2.30 -3.87
N CYS A 33 0.50 -2.98 -4.54
CA CYS A 33 1.47 -2.34 -5.45
C CYS A 33 0.77 -1.67 -6.64
N ASP A 34 -0.13 -2.38 -7.35
CA ASP A 34 -0.90 -1.85 -8.48
C ASP A 34 -1.67 -0.59 -8.11
N ALA A 35 -2.31 -0.58 -6.92
CA ALA A 35 -3.07 0.57 -6.45
C ALA A 35 -2.16 1.77 -6.14
N VAL A 36 -0.99 1.54 -5.51
CA VAL A 36 0.00 2.60 -5.31
C VAL A 36 0.42 3.18 -6.67
N PHE A 37 0.72 2.34 -7.67
CA PHE A 37 1.07 2.79 -9.02
C PHE A 37 0.01 3.64 -9.70
N ALA A 38 -1.26 3.25 -9.57
CA ALA A 38 -2.35 4.04 -10.09
C ALA A 38 -2.31 5.46 -9.49
N GLY A 39 -2.05 5.58 -8.18
CA GLY A 39 -1.84 6.86 -7.49
C GLY A 39 -0.67 7.66 -8.07
N LEU A 40 0.48 7.01 -8.28
CA LEU A 40 1.68 7.65 -8.84
C LEU A 40 1.44 8.19 -10.25
N ARG A 41 0.78 7.38 -11.08
CA ARG A 41 0.44 7.73 -12.44
C ARG A 41 -0.54 8.89 -12.46
N ALA A 42 -1.51 8.91 -11.56
CA ALA A 42 -2.46 10.00 -11.44
C ALA A 42 -1.77 11.31 -11.02
N ASP A 43 -0.82 11.26 -10.09
CA ASP A 43 0.01 12.43 -9.73
C ASP A 43 0.81 12.96 -10.93
N TYR A 44 1.44 12.07 -11.71
CA TYR A 44 2.16 12.46 -12.92
C TYR A 44 1.22 13.11 -13.95
N LEU A 45 0.05 12.52 -14.18
CA LEU A 45 -0.94 13.06 -15.10
C LEU A 45 -1.47 14.42 -14.65
N HIS A 46 -1.66 14.62 -13.35
CA HIS A 46 -1.98 15.93 -12.77
C HIS A 46 -0.87 16.94 -13.04
N HIS A 47 0.40 16.55 -12.84
CA HIS A 47 1.55 17.42 -13.07
C HIS A 47 1.67 17.88 -14.53
N VAL A 48 1.49 16.97 -15.50
CA VAL A 48 1.66 17.28 -16.93
C VAL A 48 0.40 17.84 -17.60
N ALA A 49 -0.70 18.01 -16.86
CA ALA A 49 -1.95 18.48 -17.43
C ALA A 49 -1.84 19.95 -17.95
N PRO A 50 -2.23 20.20 -19.21
CA PRO A 50 -1.90 21.45 -19.91
C PRO A 50 -2.76 22.64 -19.48
N THR A 51 -3.94 22.39 -18.90
CA THR A 51 -4.90 23.42 -18.52
C THR A 51 -5.35 23.26 -17.07
N SER A 52 -5.93 24.32 -16.51
CA SER A 52 -6.49 24.28 -15.15
C SER A 52 -7.66 23.29 -15.03
N ASP A 53 -8.54 23.24 -16.04
CA ASP A 53 -9.69 22.34 -16.04
C ASP A 53 -9.25 20.87 -16.13
N ALA A 54 -8.26 20.57 -16.99
CA ALA A 54 -7.67 19.23 -17.05
C ALA A 54 -7.00 18.85 -15.73
N ARG A 55 -6.33 19.79 -15.05
CA ARG A 55 -5.77 19.54 -13.70
C ARG A 55 -6.85 19.19 -12.68
N MET A 56 -8.01 19.84 -12.72
CA MET A 56 -9.12 19.52 -11.82
C MET A 56 -9.61 18.08 -12.02
N GLU A 57 -9.79 17.64 -13.26
CA GLU A 57 -10.16 16.24 -13.56
C GLU A 57 -9.09 15.25 -13.08
N ARG A 58 -7.80 15.58 -13.28
CA ARG A 58 -6.68 14.74 -12.79
C ARG A 58 -6.57 14.74 -11.27
N HIS A 59 -6.98 15.81 -10.60
CA HIS A 59 -6.99 15.89 -9.16
C HIS A 59 -7.97 14.87 -8.56
N VAL A 60 -9.19 14.80 -9.11
CA VAL A 60 -10.19 13.79 -8.71
C VAL A 60 -9.67 12.37 -8.96
N GLN A 61 -9.06 12.12 -10.11
CA GLN A 61 -8.45 10.82 -10.42
C GLN A 61 -7.33 10.45 -9.43
N ALA A 62 -6.51 11.42 -9.03
CA ALA A 62 -5.48 11.19 -8.03
C ALA A 62 -6.08 10.87 -6.66
N PHE A 63 -7.13 11.59 -6.25
CA PHE A 63 -7.83 11.31 -5.00
C PHE A 63 -8.38 9.88 -4.96
N GLU A 64 -9.13 9.46 -5.99
CA GLU A 64 -9.70 8.10 -6.06
C GLU A 64 -8.62 7.00 -6.09
N ALA A 65 -7.54 7.24 -6.84
CA ALA A 65 -6.44 6.30 -6.92
C ALA A 65 -5.70 6.15 -5.59
N TRP A 66 -5.43 7.26 -4.88
CA TRP A 66 -4.78 7.25 -3.58
C TRP A 66 -5.67 6.69 -2.47
N GLN A 67 -7.00 6.89 -2.55
CA GLN A 67 -7.95 6.22 -1.66
C GLN A 67 -7.90 4.70 -1.86
N THR A 68 -7.90 4.23 -3.11
CA THR A 68 -7.79 2.79 -3.43
C THR A 68 -6.45 2.21 -2.95
N ALA A 69 -5.35 2.97 -3.10
CA ALA A 69 -4.05 2.59 -2.57
C ALA A 69 -4.09 2.43 -1.05
N GLY A 70 -4.72 3.36 -0.33
CA GLY A 70 -4.88 3.27 1.13
C GLY A 70 -5.64 2.03 1.58
N VAL A 71 -6.79 1.76 0.97
CA VAL A 71 -7.55 0.54 1.28
C VAL A 71 -6.74 -0.72 1.01
N SER A 72 -6.04 -0.79 -0.13
CA SER A 72 -5.30 -1.98 -0.55
C SER A 72 -4.08 -2.24 0.34
N VAL A 73 -3.32 -1.19 0.68
CA VAL A 73 -2.16 -1.29 1.59
C VAL A 73 -2.60 -1.66 3.00
N THR A 74 -3.67 -1.04 3.52
CA THR A 74 -4.23 -1.38 4.84
C THR A 74 -4.71 -2.83 4.88
N TYR A 75 -5.43 -3.28 3.86
CA TYR A 75 -5.87 -4.67 3.75
C TYR A 75 -4.68 -5.64 3.78
N TYR A 76 -3.68 -5.41 2.91
CA TYR A 76 -2.48 -6.24 2.86
C TYR A 76 -1.76 -6.30 4.21
N ARG A 77 -1.54 -5.16 4.87
CA ARG A 77 -0.82 -5.08 6.16
C ARG A 77 -1.53 -5.83 7.29
N THR A 78 -2.85 -5.92 7.26
CA THR A 78 -3.64 -6.62 8.29
C THR A 78 -3.63 -8.14 8.14
N ILE A 79 -3.00 -8.69 7.09
CA ILE A 79 -2.89 -10.13 6.89
C ILE A 79 -2.02 -10.75 8.02
N PRO A 80 -2.59 -11.65 8.85
CA PRO A 80 -1.88 -12.17 10.02
C PRO A 80 -0.73 -13.12 9.64
N SER A 81 -0.84 -13.82 8.50
CA SER A 81 0.10 -14.84 8.02
C SER A 81 1.30 -14.30 7.26
N LEU A 82 1.50 -12.96 7.20
CA LEU A 82 2.65 -12.37 6.52
C LEU A 82 3.97 -12.84 7.14
N THR A 83 4.83 -13.40 6.28
CA THR A 83 6.23 -13.68 6.63
C THR A 83 6.96 -12.38 6.97
N PRO A 84 8.04 -12.41 7.77
CA PRO A 84 8.76 -11.19 8.16
C PRO A 84 9.20 -10.30 6.97
N PRO A 85 9.72 -10.85 5.85
CA PRO A 85 10.04 -10.03 4.68
C PRO A 85 8.79 -9.34 4.09
N LEU A 86 7.71 -10.08 3.86
CA LEU A 86 6.47 -9.53 3.28
C LEU A 86 5.83 -8.46 4.17
N ARG A 87 5.89 -8.64 5.50
CA ARG A 87 5.48 -7.62 6.47
C ARG A 87 6.31 -6.35 6.35
N SER A 88 7.63 -6.48 6.16
CA SER A 88 8.52 -5.34 5.94
C SER A 88 8.11 -4.52 4.71
N VAL A 89 7.76 -5.17 3.59
CA VAL A 89 7.23 -4.46 2.40
C VAL A 89 5.96 -3.69 2.75
N GLY A 90 5.03 -4.31 3.47
CA GLY A 90 3.78 -3.66 3.88
C GLY A 90 4.03 -2.41 4.73
N ASP A 91 4.99 -2.47 5.64
CA ASP A 91 5.39 -1.31 6.44
C ASP A 91 6.04 -0.21 5.58
N GLN A 92 6.84 -0.56 4.57
CA GLN A 92 7.40 0.45 3.64
C GLN A 92 6.34 1.08 2.74
N LEU A 93 5.38 0.30 2.24
CA LEU A 93 4.23 0.83 1.48
C LEU A 93 3.36 1.77 2.33
N THR A 94 3.16 1.42 3.60
CA THR A 94 2.42 2.27 4.56
C THR A 94 3.14 3.60 4.78
N LYS A 95 4.47 3.58 4.99
CA LYS A 95 5.27 4.81 5.11
C LYS A 95 5.26 5.65 3.84
N LEU A 96 5.33 5.02 2.67
CA LEU A 96 5.24 5.70 1.37
C LEU A 96 3.91 6.46 1.27
N LEU A 97 2.81 5.77 1.60
CA LEU A 97 1.48 6.36 1.59
C LEU A 97 1.37 7.52 2.58
N GLN A 98 1.81 7.34 3.83
CA GLN A 98 1.80 8.41 4.85
C GLN A 98 2.66 9.62 4.43
N THR A 99 3.84 9.38 3.87
CA THR A 99 4.72 10.42 3.33
C THR A 99 4.02 11.21 2.22
N ARG A 100 3.40 10.50 1.27
CA ARG A 100 2.71 11.13 0.15
C ARG A 100 1.49 11.95 0.60
N LEU A 101 0.66 11.41 1.49
CA LEU A 101 -0.58 12.04 1.92
C LEU A 101 -0.36 13.19 2.89
N SER A 102 0.64 13.10 3.77
CA SER A 102 0.97 14.20 4.69
C SER A 102 1.66 15.37 4.00
N GLY A 103 2.19 15.18 2.80
CA GLY A 103 3.10 16.14 2.15
C GLY A 103 4.40 16.36 2.94
N ILE A 104 4.64 15.58 4.00
CA ILE A 104 5.83 15.64 4.84
C ILE A 104 6.79 14.57 4.35
N TYR A 105 7.99 15.00 3.99
CA TYR A 105 9.05 14.09 3.58
C TYR A 105 9.54 13.24 4.76
N GLU A 106 9.34 11.93 4.70
CA GLU A 106 9.87 11.00 5.69
C GLU A 106 11.17 10.34 5.19
N ARG A 107 12.29 10.58 5.90
CA ARG A 107 13.61 10.01 5.58
C ARG A 107 13.74 8.51 5.88
N THR A 108 12.69 7.87 6.38
CA THR A 108 12.72 6.54 7.00
C THR A 108 12.23 5.42 6.06
N ILE A 109 11.95 5.74 4.79
CA ILE A 109 11.61 4.73 3.79
C ILE A 109 12.90 4.04 3.32
N ASP A 110 12.93 2.73 3.52
CA ASP A 110 14.05 1.85 3.21
C ASP A 110 13.84 1.21 1.83
N ALA A 111 14.47 1.79 0.81
CA ALA A 111 14.41 1.29 -0.56
C ALA A 111 15.21 -0.02 -0.75
N ASP A 112 16.15 -0.32 0.15
CA ASP A 112 16.95 -1.53 0.09
C ASP A 112 16.09 -2.73 0.53
N ALA A 113 15.26 -2.56 1.56
CA ALA A 113 14.28 -3.57 1.97
C ALA A 113 13.29 -3.96 0.86
N ILE A 114 12.90 -3.00 0.01
CA ILE A 114 12.03 -3.25 -1.16
C ILE A 114 12.82 -3.99 -2.26
N SER A 115 14.06 -3.58 -2.54
CA SER A 115 14.92 -4.21 -3.57
C SER A 115 15.35 -5.64 -3.21
N ASP A 116 15.66 -5.90 -1.95
CA ASP A 116 16.08 -7.23 -1.46
C ASP A 116 14.96 -8.27 -1.61
N ILE A 117 13.70 -7.84 -1.47
CA ILE A 117 12.54 -8.72 -1.65
C ILE A 117 12.23 -8.94 -3.13
N GLY A 118 12.38 -7.93 -3.98
CA GLY A 118 12.34 -8.13 -5.44
C GLY A 118 13.37 -9.17 -5.91
N THR A 119 14.56 -9.18 -5.30
CA THR A 119 15.60 -10.18 -5.57
C THR A 119 15.22 -11.56 -5.03
N THR A 120 14.68 -11.64 -3.81
CA THR A 120 14.22 -12.89 -3.20
C THR A 120 13.08 -13.54 -4.01
N ILE A 121 12.14 -12.73 -4.51
CA ILE A 121 11.02 -13.19 -5.35
C ILE A 121 11.52 -13.65 -6.73
N LYS A 122 12.46 -12.94 -7.35
CA LYS A 122 13.11 -13.37 -8.62
C LYS A 122 13.74 -14.75 -8.55
N THR A 123 14.23 -15.14 -7.38
CA THR A 123 14.89 -16.44 -7.19
C THR A 123 13.93 -17.60 -6.98
N ASN A 124 12.62 -17.35 -6.79
CA ASN A 124 11.62 -18.40 -6.74
C ASN A 124 10.87 -18.53 -8.10
N PRO A 125 11.01 -19.66 -8.82
CA PRO A 125 10.48 -19.84 -10.17
C PRO A 125 8.93 -19.89 -10.27
N GLY A 126 8.21 -19.81 -9.15
CA GLY A 126 6.75 -19.76 -9.11
C GLY A 126 6.16 -18.35 -9.03
N HIS A 127 6.98 -17.31 -8.92
CA HIS A 127 6.48 -15.94 -8.72
C HIS A 127 6.57 -15.11 -10.00
N ASP A 128 5.57 -14.28 -10.21
CA ASP A 128 5.38 -13.52 -11.43
C ASP A 128 6.49 -12.46 -11.61
N THR A 129 7.12 -12.47 -12.79
CA THR A 129 8.04 -11.42 -13.26
C THR A 129 7.44 -10.03 -13.09
N ARG A 130 6.11 -9.91 -13.22
CA ARG A 130 5.33 -8.68 -13.02
C ARG A 130 5.46 -8.12 -11.60
N LEU A 131 5.43 -8.97 -10.57
CA LEU A 131 5.55 -8.52 -9.17
C LEU A 131 6.91 -7.87 -8.90
N VAL A 132 7.96 -8.34 -9.58
CA VAL A 132 9.30 -7.78 -9.42
C VAL A 132 9.45 -6.45 -10.14
N GLU A 133 8.82 -6.29 -11.30
CA GLU A 133 8.72 -5.00 -12.00
C GLU A 133 7.94 -3.98 -11.15
N LEU A 134 6.82 -4.40 -10.56
CA LEU A 134 6.04 -3.60 -9.62
C LEU A 134 6.87 -3.19 -8.39
N ILE A 135 7.66 -4.08 -7.80
CA ILE A 135 8.52 -3.72 -6.67
C ILE A 135 9.61 -2.71 -7.10
N ALA A 136 10.19 -2.87 -8.29
CA ALA A 136 11.21 -1.98 -8.83
C ALA A 136 10.67 -0.59 -9.15
N ASP A 137 9.47 -0.49 -9.71
CA ASP A 137 8.85 0.80 -10.04
C ASP A 137 8.42 1.56 -8.76
N VAL A 138 8.08 0.87 -7.66
CA VAL A 138 7.78 1.49 -6.36
C VAL A 138 9.07 2.06 -5.79
N ALA A 139 10.17 1.33 -5.88
CA ALA A 139 11.49 1.82 -5.51
C ALA A 139 11.90 3.03 -6.37
N ALA A 140 11.63 3.01 -7.68
CA ALA A 140 11.88 4.16 -8.56
C ALA A 140 11.04 5.38 -8.16
N PHE A 141 9.79 5.18 -7.75
CA PHE A 141 8.97 6.27 -7.23
C PHE A 141 9.49 6.84 -5.92
N LEU A 142 9.94 6.00 -4.98
CA LEU A 142 10.60 6.45 -3.76
C LEU A 142 11.81 7.35 -4.05
N LEU A 143 12.50 7.10 -5.16
CA LEU A 143 13.55 7.97 -5.66
C LEU A 143 13.01 9.22 -6.38
N TYR A 144 11.82 9.16 -6.99
CA TYR A 144 11.18 10.26 -7.72
C TYR A 144 10.54 11.34 -6.80
N ILE A 145 9.97 10.97 -5.64
CA ILE A 145 9.45 11.94 -4.65
C ILE A 145 10.57 12.88 -4.13
N ARG A 146 11.83 12.63 -4.49
CA ARG A 146 13.00 13.42 -4.13
C ARG A 146 13.21 14.71 -4.93
N GLN A 147 12.33 15.11 -5.85
CA GLN A 147 12.58 16.30 -6.67
C GLN A 147 11.82 17.54 -6.15
N PRO A 148 12.51 18.55 -5.58
CA PRO A 148 11.90 19.82 -5.22
C PRO A 148 11.24 20.48 -6.43
N GLY A 149 10.04 21.03 -6.26
CA GLY A 149 9.35 21.81 -7.30
C GLY A 149 8.31 21.03 -8.13
N HIS A 150 8.12 19.74 -7.89
CA HIS A 150 6.99 19.01 -8.47
C HIS A 150 5.70 19.32 -7.72
N LEU A 151 4.77 20.02 -8.38
CA LEU A 151 3.41 20.24 -7.88
C LEU A 151 2.62 18.93 -7.94
N GLN A 152 2.23 18.43 -6.76
CA GLN A 152 1.37 17.26 -6.59
C GLN A 152 -0.04 17.70 -6.21
N PRO A 153 -1.09 16.93 -6.54
CA PRO A 153 -2.43 17.18 -6.04
C PRO A 153 -2.44 17.02 -4.51
N ASP A 154 -3.03 17.98 -3.81
CA ASP A 154 -3.30 17.88 -2.36
C ASP A 154 -4.40 16.86 -2.13
N VAL A 155 -4.04 15.75 -1.50
CA VAL A 155 -4.95 14.64 -1.15
C VAL A 155 -4.85 14.33 0.34
N SER A 156 -4.41 15.31 1.14
CA SER A 156 -4.11 15.13 2.57
C SER A 156 -5.33 14.77 3.43
N ASP A 157 -6.55 15.05 2.96
CA ASP A 157 -7.81 14.63 3.60
C ASP A 157 -7.88 13.12 3.84
N LEU A 158 -7.23 12.33 2.97
CA LEU A 158 -7.16 10.87 3.06
C LEU A 158 -6.27 10.37 4.22
N LEU A 159 -5.44 11.22 4.83
CA LEU A 159 -4.54 10.82 5.91
C LEU A 159 -5.29 10.32 7.16
N SER A 160 -6.54 10.77 7.36
CA SER A 160 -7.36 10.36 8.50
C SER A 160 -7.87 8.91 8.43
N GLU A 161 -7.72 8.25 7.28
CA GLU A 161 -8.28 6.93 6.99
C GLU A 161 -7.26 5.77 7.09
N ILE A 162 -5.98 6.06 7.37
CA ILE A 162 -4.83 5.11 7.35
C ILE A 162 -4.15 5.03 8.71
#